data_AF-A0A087SZX3-F1
#
_entry.id   AF-A0A087SZX3-F1
#
_cell.length_a   1.000
_cell.length_b   1.000
_cell.length_c   1.000
_cell.angle_alpha   90.00
_cell.angle_beta   90.00
_cell.angle_gamma   90.00
#
_symmetry.space_group_name_H-M   'P 1'
#
loop_
_entity.id
_entity.type
_entity.pdbx_description
1 polymer ?
#
loop_
_entity_poly.entity_id
_entity_poly.type
_entity_poly.pdbx_seq_one_letter_code
_entity_poly.pdbx_strand_id
1 'polypeptide(L)'
;MTDQNIVREWLKYLDLEQYYESFVDNGYDDLEMCKQIGDPDLDAIGVQQPKHRQLIRQAVRTLLEKGGTSVYISLEECGRLGG
;
A
#
# COMPACT_ATOMS: atom_id res chain seq x y z
N MET A 1 -6.80 22.58 13.60
CA MET A 1 -6.57 22.50 12.15
C MET A 1 -5.88 21.17 11.97
N THR A 2 -6.64 20.13 11.65
CA THR A 2 -6.12 18.77 11.67
C THR A 2 -5.93 18.40 10.21
N ASP A 3 -4.74 18.65 9.70
CA ASP A 3 -4.26 18.13 8.43
C ASP A 3 -4.23 16.59 8.54
N GLN A 4 -5.42 15.98 8.43
CA GLN A 4 -5.58 14.54 8.32
C GLN A 4 -5.12 14.13 6.93
N ASN A 5 -3.80 14.11 6.75
CA ASN A 5 -3.22 13.59 5.54
C ASN A 5 -3.54 12.09 5.46
N ILE A 6 -4.33 11.71 4.48
CA ILE A 6 -4.83 10.35 4.31
C ILE A 6 -3.71 9.33 4.09
N VAL A 7 -2.57 9.77 3.54
CA VAL A 7 -1.36 8.96 3.43
C VAL A 7 -0.77 8.65 4.81
N ARG A 8 -0.81 9.60 5.74
CA ARG A 8 -0.35 9.39 7.13
C ARG A 8 -1.16 8.30 7.83
N GLU A 9 -2.49 8.36 7.74
CA GLU A 9 -3.37 7.35 8.36
C GLU A 9 -3.20 5.97 7.71
N TRP A 10 -3.01 5.93 6.39
CA TRP A 10 -2.72 4.70 5.66
C TRP A 10 -1.38 4.08 6.08
N LEU A 11 -0.32 4.88 6.19
CA LEU A 11 0.98 4.42 6.68
C LEU A 11 0.93 3.99 8.15
N LYS A 12 0.16 4.70 8.98
CA LYS A 12 -0.04 4.35 10.38
C LYS A 12 -0.72 2.98 10.55
N TYR A 13 -1.68 2.64 9.69
CA TYR A 13 -2.29 1.30 9.69
C TYR A 13 -1.27 0.18 9.39
N LEU A 14 -0.20 0.51 8.67
CA LEU A 14 0.87 -0.40 8.30
C LEU A 14 2.03 -0.42 9.30
N ASP A 15 1.97 0.42 10.36
CA ASP A 15 3.10 0.70 11.26
C ASP A 15 4.31 1.32 10.54
N LEU A 16 4.03 2.04 9.45
CA LEU A 16 5.01 2.69 8.57
C LEU A 16 4.89 4.21 8.58
N GLU A 17 4.26 4.79 9.60
CA GLU A 17 4.10 6.26 9.71
C GLU A 17 5.45 6.99 9.74
N GLN A 18 6.53 6.33 10.15
CA GLN A 18 7.89 6.85 10.08
C GLN A 18 8.35 7.21 8.66
N TYR A 19 7.77 6.59 7.63
CA TYR A 19 8.08 6.91 6.23
C TYR A 19 7.19 8.03 5.68
N TYR A 20 6.20 8.52 6.43
CA TYR A 20 5.26 9.54 5.97
C TYR A 20 5.96 10.80 5.49
N GLU A 21 6.93 11.31 6.23
CA GLU A 21 7.69 12.49 5.82
C GLU A 21 8.42 12.24 4.50
N SER A 22 9.06 11.08 4.33
CA SER A 22 9.72 10.70 3.09
C SER A 22 8.74 10.55 1.92
N PHE A 23 7.54 10.01 2.16
CA PHE A 23 6.50 9.94 1.13
C PHE A 23 6.10 11.34 0.65
N VAL A 24 5.76 12.24 1.57
CA VAL A 24 5.34 13.61 1.22
C VAL A 24 6.47 14.40 0.55
N ASP A 25 7.72 14.25 1.01
CA ASP A 25 8.90 14.89 0.39
C ASP A 25 9.13 14.42 -1.05
N ASN A 26 8.82 13.15 -1.34
CA ASN A 26 8.87 12.58 -2.69
C ASN A 26 7.61 12.91 -3.55
N GLY A 27 6.64 13.66 -3.03
CA GLY A 27 5.39 14.00 -3.73
C GLY A 27 4.30 12.93 -3.68
N TYR A 28 4.38 12.02 -2.69
CA TYR A 28 3.35 11.03 -2.37
C TYR A 28 2.44 11.52 -1.23
N ASP A 29 1.81 12.67 -1.41
CA ASP A 29 0.92 13.28 -0.41
C ASP A 29 -0.56 12.88 -0.54
N ASP A 30 -0.92 12.18 -1.63
CA ASP A 30 -2.28 11.69 -1.90
C ASP A 30 -2.32 10.18 -2.22
N LEU A 31 -3.48 9.54 -1.97
CA LEU A 31 -3.68 8.12 -2.27
C LEU A 31 -3.57 7.80 -3.77
N GLU A 32 -3.83 8.76 -4.65
CA GLU A 32 -3.69 8.57 -6.10
C GLU A 32 -2.24 8.36 -6.53
N MET A 33 -1.31 9.09 -5.90
CA MET A 33 0.12 8.88 -6.11
C MET A 33 0.56 7.58 -5.45
N CYS A 34 0.10 7.29 -4.22
CA CYS A 34 0.39 6.01 -3.56
C CYS A 34 -0.10 4.79 -4.35
N LYS A 35 -1.17 4.90 -5.14
CA LYS A 35 -1.64 3.81 -6.01
C LYS A 35 -0.61 3.41 -7.09
N GLN A 36 0.28 4.33 -7.45
CA GLN A 36 1.29 4.14 -8.49
C GLN A 36 2.65 3.72 -7.92
N ILE A 37 2.78 3.59 -6.59
CA ILE A 37 4.05 3.24 -5.95
C ILE A 37 4.54 1.87 -6.40
N GLY A 38 5.77 1.85 -6.93
CA GLY A 38 6.49 0.65 -7.30
C GLY A 38 7.73 0.41 -6.43
N ASP A 39 8.44 -0.67 -6.76
CA ASP A 39 9.77 -0.94 -6.21
C ASP A 39 10.78 0.22 -6.37
N PRO A 40 10.84 0.96 -7.50
CA PRO A 40 11.76 2.11 -7.62
C PRO A 40 11.37 3.27 -6.70
N ASP A 41 10.08 3.53 -6.48
CA ASP A 41 9.61 4.61 -5.60
C ASP A 41 9.89 4.28 -4.15
N LEU A 42 9.68 3.02 -3.75
CA LEU A 42 10.06 2.54 -2.43
C LEU A 42 11.57 2.67 -2.19
N ASP A 43 12.39 2.53 -3.23
CA ASP A 43 13.83 2.78 -3.15
C ASP A 43 14.14 4.27 -2.93
N ALA A 44 13.49 5.15 -3.70
CA ALA A 44 13.65 6.61 -3.61
C ALA A 44 13.22 7.18 -2.24
N ILE A 45 12.13 6.65 -1.68
CA ILE A 45 11.63 6.99 -0.35
C ILE A 45 12.56 6.45 0.77
N GLY A 46 13.41 5.46 0.47
CA GLY A 46 14.31 4.82 1.43
C GLY A 46 13.73 3.56 2.10
N VAL A 47 12.62 3.03 1.58
CA VAL A 47 12.04 1.74 1.99
C VAL A 47 12.79 0.60 1.31
N GLN A 48 13.96 0.24 1.83
CA GLN A 48 14.76 -0.89 1.32
C GLN A 48 14.36 -2.24 1.93
N GLN A 49 13.60 -2.22 3.03
CA GLN A 49 13.22 -3.45 3.72
C GLN A 49 12.16 -4.24 2.91
N PRO A 50 12.43 -5.50 2.52
CA PRO A 50 11.50 -6.28 1.70
C PRO A 50 10.16 -6.49 2.40
N LYS A 51 10.15 -6.64 3.74
CA LYS A 51 8.92 -6.72 4.54
C LYS A 51 8.06 -5.47 4.41
N HIS A 52 8.66 -4.28 4.50
CA HIS A 52 7.95 -3.00 4.37
C HIS A 52 7.45 -2.79 2.94
N ARG A 53 8.26 -3.16 1.94
CA ARG A 53 7.86 -3.12 0.53
C ARG A 53 6.62 -3.99 0.27
N GLN A 54 6.58 -5.20 0.83
CA GLN A 54 5.41 -6.08 0.72
C GLN A 54 4.18 -5.48 1.39
N LEU A 55 4.32 -4.92 2.61
CA LEU A 55 3.22 -4.27 3.32
C LEU A 55 2.63 -3.10 2.53
N ILE A 56 3.48 -2.22 2.02
CA ILE A 56 3.05 -1.08 1.21
C ILE A 56 2.36 -1.56 -0.06
N ARG A 57 2.95 -2.52 -0.81
CA ARG A 57 2.31 -3.06 -2.02
C ARG A 57 0.95 -3.68 -1.75
N GLN A 58 0.82 -4.42 -0.64
CA GLN A 58 -0.45 -4.99 -0.24
C GLN A 58 -1.46 -3.90 0.11
N ALA A 59 -1.03 -2.86 0.80
CA ALA A 59 -1.89 -1.75 1.17
C ALA A 59 -2.30 -0.91 -0.04
N VAL A 60 -1.40 -0.70 -1.00
CA VAL A 60 -1.68 -0.10 -2.31
C VAL A 60 -2.70 -0.94 -3.09
N ARG A 61 -2.55 -2.27 -3.09
CA ARG A 61 -3.53 -3.17 -3.68
C ARG A 61 -4.91 -3.00 -3.03
N THR A 62 -4.97 -2.93 -1.70
CA THR A 62 -6.22 -2.64 -0.98
C THR A 62 -6.82 -1.27 -1.35
N LEU A 63 -5.98 -0.25 -1.57
CA LEU A 63 -6.43 1.08 -2.02
C LEU A 63 -7.01 1.04 -3.45
N LEU A 64 -6.42 0.22 -4.32
CA LEU A 64 -6.92 -0.02 -5.68
C LEU A 64 -8.25 -0.78 -5.65
N GLU A 65 -8.35 -1.82 -4.81
CA GLU A 65 -9.57 -2.63 -4.62
C GLU A 65 -10.72 -1.83 -3.98
N LYS A 66 -10.43 -0.92 -3.04
CA LYS A 66 -11.46 0.00 -2.52
C LYS A 66 -11.94 1.03 -3.55
N GLY A 67 -11.23 1.19 -4.67
CA GLY A 67 -11.68 1.92 -5.85
C GLY A 67 -12.38 1.07 -6.92
N GLY A 68 -12.44 -0.24 -6.74
CA GLY A 68 -13.02 -1.19 -7.70
C GLY A 68 -13.57 -2.42 -6.98
N THR A 69 -14.86 -2.35 -6.63
CA THR A 69 -15.65 -3.40 -5.98
C THR A 69 -15.33 -4.83 -6.49
N SER A 70 -15.19 -5.75 -5.52
CA SER A 70 -15.21 -7.22 -5.67
C SER A 70 -13.90 -7.80 -6.25
N VAL A 71 -13.10 -8.57 -5.51
CA VAL A 71 -13.36 -10.00 -5.35
C VAL A 71 -12.31 -10.59 -4.39
N TYR A 72 -12.73 -10.92 -3.16
CA TYR A 72 -12.08 -11.95 -2.33
C TYR A 72 -12.46 -13.37 -2.80
N ILE A 73 -13.03 -13.52 -4.00
CA ILE A 73 -13.22 -14.81 -4.68
C ILE A 73 -11.90 -15.20 -5.35
N SER A 74 -11.03 -15.85 -4.61
CA SER A 74 -10.15 -16.93 -5.10
C SER A 74 -9.43 -17.66 -3.96
N LEU A 75 -9.92 -17.62 -2.71
CA LEU A 75 -9.26 -18.39 -1.66
C LEU A 75 -9.67 -19.87 -1.63
N GLU A 76 -10.79 -20.31 -2.22
CA GLU A 76 -11.30 -21.67 -1.91
C GLU A 76 -11.85 -22.50 -3.08
N GLU A 77 -11.30 -22.39 -4.29
CA GLU A 77 -11.51 -23.41 -5.34
C GLU A 77 -10.21 -23.99 -5.95
N CYS A 78 -9.13 -24.05 -5.16
CA CYS A 78 -7.99 -24.92 -5.46
C CYS A 78 -7.94 -26.07 -4.45
N GLY A 79 -8.80 -27.08 -4.64
CA GLY A 79 -8.85 -28.23 -3.73
C GLY A 79 -9.83 -29.34 -4.08
N ARG A 80 -10.57 -29.23 -5.20
CA ARG A 80 -11.26 -30.39 -5.77
C ARG A 80 -10.66 -30.61 -7.14
N LEU A 81 -9.89 -31.69 -7.28
CA LEU A 81 -9.71 -32.55 -8.46
C LEU A 81 -8.36 -33.29 -8.35
N GLY A 82 -8.39 -34.57 -7.97
CA GLY A 82 -7.30 -35.52 -8.24
C GLY A 82 -7.06 -36.54 -7.13
N GLY A 83 -7.72 -37.72 -7.23
CA GLY A 83 -7.45 -38.90 -6.39
C GLY A 83 -8.67 -39.77 -6.20
#